data_AF-A0A1B6GCV8-F1
#
_entry.id   AF-A0A1B6GCV8-F1
#
_cell.length_a   1.000
_cell.length_b   1.000
_cell.length_c   1.000
_cell.angle_alpha   90.00
_cell.angle_beta   90.00
_cell.angle_gamma   90.00
#
_symmetry.space_group_name_H-M   'P 1'
#
loop_
_entity.id
_entity.type
_entity.pdbx_description
1 polymer ?
#
loop_
_entity_poly.entity_id
_entity_poly.type
_entity_poly.pdbx_seq_one_letter_code
_entity_poly.pdbx_strand_id
1 'polypeptide(L)'
;AANSKRPLILVTNSQQVPHLERFNNTRLLQLTFSRPKPSKLGLWLRMVGLVEGVMMTAEQASRLVEWSGCDVRRCLLQLQLMVHSNNSEVRESLTESQLWWRWP
;
A
#
# COMPACT_ATOMS: atom_id res chain seq x y z
N ALA A 1 -0.76 -0.96 30.92
CA ALA A 1 0.27 -0.88 29.85
C ALA A 1 1.67 -0.49 30.36
N ALA A 2 1.87 -0.16 31.63
CA ALA A 2 3.12 0.45 32.13
C ALA A 2 4.30 -0.51 32.41
N ASN A 3 4.24 -1.79 31.98
CA ASN A 3 5.19 -2.82 32.42
C ASN A 3 5.99 -3.47 31.27
N SER A 4 5.85 -3.00 30.02
CA SER A 4 6.65 -3.54 28.92
C SER A 4 8.03 -2.92 28.91
N LYS A 5 9.08 -3.76 28.88
CA LYS A 5 10.47 -3.34 28.66
C LYS A 5 10.81 -3.12 27.17
N ARG A 6 9.88 -3.43 26.26
CA ARG A 6 10.04 -3.30 24.80
C ARG A 6 8.96 -2.36 24.24
N PRO A 7 9.28 -1.55 23.21
CA PRO A 7 8.28 -0.73 22.54
C PRO A 7 7.21 -1.62 21.92
N LEU A 8 5.96 -1.23 22.08
CA LEU A 8 4.80 -1.99 21.61
C LEU A 8 4.04 -1.14 20.59
N ILE A 9 3.88 -1.66 19.38
CA ILE A 9 3.16 -1.01 18.28
C ILE A 9 1.88 -1.80 18.04
N LEU A 10 0.74 -1.13 18.19
CA LEU A 10 -0.58 -1.68 17.90
C LEU A 10 -1.11 -1.05 16.61
N VAL A 11 -1.70 -1.87 15.73
CA VAL A 11 -2.30 -1.40 14.47
C VAL A 11 -3.76 -1.83 14.45
N THR A 12 -4.65 -0.89 14.13
CA THR A 12 -6.08 -1.14 13.93
C THR A 12 -6.59 -0.32 12.75
N ASN A 13 -7.57 -0.86 12.03
CA ASN A 13 -8.26 -0.13 10.96
C ASN A 13 -9.43 0.71 11.50
N SER A 14 -9.86 0.48 12.74
CA SER A 14 -11.03 1.10 13.34
C SER A 14 -10.68 1.64 14.73
N GLN A 15 -10.93 2.93 14.95
CA GLN A 15 -10.64 3.58 16.22
C GLN A 15 -11.75 3.38 17.25
N GLN A 16 -12.99 3.18 16.79
CA GLN A 16 -14.16 3.04 17.64
C GLN A 16 -14.62 1.59 17.64
N VAL A 17 -13.96 0.76 18.45
CA VAL A 17 -14.38 -0.63 18.66
C VAL A 17 -14.38 -0.92 20.17
N PRO A 18 -15.46 -1.50 20.74
CA PRO A 18 -15.60 -1.65 22.19
C PRO A 18 -14.41 -2.35 22.87
N HIS A 19 -13.82 -3.35 22.21
CA HIS A 19 -12.68 -4.10 22.76
C HIS A 19 -11.36 -3.29 22.78
N LEU A 20 -11.31 -2.14 22.11
CA LEU A 20 -10.15 -1.23 22.11
C LEU A 20 -10.26 -0.12 23.17
N GLU A 21 -11.42 0.08 23.81
CA GLU A 21 -11.62 1.14 24.81
C GLU A 21 -10.63 1.05 25.98
N ARG A 22 -10.23 -0.17 26.35
CA ARG A 22 -9.20 -0.41 27.38
C ARG A 22 -7.85 0.25 27.07
N PHE A 23 -7.58 0.57 25.79
CA PHE A 23 -6.39 1.28 25.34
C PHE A 23 -6.59 2.79 25.25
N ASN A 24 -7.82 3.29 25.18
CA ASN A 24 -8.08 4.74 25.13
C ASN A 24 -7.62 5.45 26.41
N ASN A 25 -7.70 4.75 27.56
CA ASN A 25 -7.25 5.26 28.86
C ASN A 25 -5.75 5.03 29.11
N THR A 26 -4.99 4.57 28.10
CA THR A 26 -3.54 4.37 28.21
C THR A 26 -2.78 5.53 27.59
N ARG A 27 -1.60 5.88 28.13
CA ARG A 27 -0.71 6.93 27.59
C ARG A 27 -0.01 6.52 26.28
N LEU A 28 -0.70 5.82 25.40
CA LEU A 28 -0.16 5.41 24.10
C LEU A 28 -0.10 6.62 23.16
N LEU A 29 0.99 6.73 22.41
CA LEU A 29 1.06 7.65 21.28
C LEU A 29 0.12 7.15 20.19
N GLN A 30 -0.97 7.89 19.94
CA GLN A 30 -1.94 7.54 18.91
C GLN A 30 -1.55 8.19 17.58
N LEU A 31 -1.35 7.37 16.56
CA LEU A 31 -1.13 7.82 15.18
C LEU A 31 -2.34 7.45 14.33
N THR A 32 -2.87 8.43 13.59
CA THR A 32 -3.98 8.23 12.66
C THR A 32 -3.48 8.28 11.23
N PHE A 33 -3.63 7.17 10.50
CA PHE A 33 -3.32 7.09 9.08
C PHE A 33 -4.58 7.29 8.26
N SER A 34 -4.54 8.23 7.32
CA SER A 34 -5.61 8.46 6.35
C SER A 34 -5.19 7.97 4.97
N ARG A 35 -6.18 7.80 4.09
CA ARG A 35 -5.92 7.46 2.69
C ARG A 35 -5.01 8.53 2.05
N PRO A 36 -4.04 8.15 1.21
CA PRO A 36 -3.24 9.12 0.48
C PRO A 36 -4.09 10.05 -0.36
N LYS A 37 -3.61 11.28 -0.61
CA LYS A 37 -4.27 12.19 -1.53
C LYS A 37 -4.29 11.58 -2.94
N PRO A 38 -5.43 11.59 -3.66
CA PRO A 38 -5.53 10.96 -4.98
C PRO A 38 -4.46 11.41 -5.96
N SER A 39 -4.18 12.72 -6.01
CA SER A 39 -3.15 13.30 -6.89
C SER A 39 -1.74 12.82 -6.58
N LYS A 40 -1.41 12.67 -5.29
CA LYS A 40 -0.10 12.14 -4.86
C LYS A 40 0.03 10.66 -5.17
N LEU A 41 -1.03 9.89 -4.95
CA LEU A 41 -1.02 8.46 -5.26
C LEU A 41 -0.94 8.22 -6.78
N GLY A 42 -1.64 9.01 -7.59
CA GLY A 42 -1.58 8.92 -9.05
C GLY A 42 -0.18 9.26 -9.59
N LEU A 43 0.45 10.33 -9.08
CA LEU A 43 1.83 10.66 -9.42
C LEU A 43 2.80 9.53 -9.02
N TRP A 44 2.64 8.99 -7.81
CA TRP A 44 3.46 7.88 -7.33
C TRP A 44 3.29 6.62 -8.17
N LEU A 45 2.07 6.25 -8.55
CA LEU A 45 1.82 5.10 -9.42
C LEU A 45 2.45 5.25 -10.81
N ARG A 46 2.50 6.46 -11.35
CA ARG A 46 3.20 6.71 -12.62
C ARG A 46 4.71 6.53 -12.49
N MET A 47 5.29 6.92 -11.35
CA MET A 47 6.71 6.67 -11.07
C MET A 47 7.00 5.18 -10.88
N VAL A 48 6.14 4.46 -10.16
CA VAL A 48 6.24 2.99 -10.03
C VAL A 48 6.12 2.32 -11.39
N GLY A 49 5.11 2.68 -12.18
CA GLY A 49 4.94 2.18 -13.54
C GLY A 49 6.19 2.41 -14.40
N LEU A 50 6.76 3.62 -14.38
CA LEU A 50 7.98 3.94 -15.12
C LEU A 50 9.15 3.03 -14.76
N VAL A 51 9.35 2.74 -13.47
CA VAL A 51 10.40 1.82 -12.99
C VAL A 51 10.15 0.38 -13.46
N GLU A 52 8.88 -0.04 -13.48
CA GLU A 52 8.46 -1.37 -13.94
C GLU A 52 8.31 -1.50 -15.47
N GLY A 53 8.69 -0.45 -16.23
CA GLY A 53 8.59 -0.45 -17.70
C GLY A 53 7.16 -0.24 -18.25
N VAL A 54 6.24 0.25 -17.42
CA VAL A 54 4.84 0.53 -17.75
C VAL A 54 4.59 2.03 -17.84
N MET A 55 4.39 2.53 -19.05
CA MET A 55 4.00 3.93 -19.26
C MET A 55 2.52 4.12 -18.96
N MET A 56 2.21 4.96 -17.97
CA MET A 56 0.84 5.33 -17.60
C MET A 56 0.61 6.83 -17.80
N THR A 57 -0.50 7.19 -18.48
CA THR A 57 -0.96 8.58 -18.55
C THR A 57 -1.49 9.05 -17.19
N ALA A 58 -1.65 10.37 -17.02
CA ALA A 58 -2.22 10.95 -15.81
C ALA A 58 -3.67 10.48 -15.57
N GLU A 59 -4.43 10.32 -16.64
CA GLU A 59 -5.82 9.87 -16.64
C GLU A 59 -5.92 8.39 -16.26
N GLN A 60 -5.06 7.54 -16.82
CA GLN A 60 -5.00 6.11 -16.46
C GLN A 60 -4.66 5.91 -14.99
N ALA A 61 -3.66 6.65 -14.48
CA ALA A 61 -3.30 6.60 -13.08
C ALA A 61 -4.43 7.12 -12.18
N SER A 62 -5.10 8.21 -12.57
CA SER A 62 -6.24 8.77 -11.82
C SER A 62 -7.42 7.79 -11.74
N ARG A 63 -7.76 7.13 -12.86
CA ARG A 63 -8.80 6.09 -12.91
C ARG A 63 -8.46 4.89 -12.01
N LEU A 64 -7.20 4.48 -11.97
CA LEU A 64 -6.76 3.39 -11.10
C LEU A 64 -6.86 3.76 -9.62
N VAL A 65 -6.45 4.99 -9.27
CA VAL A 65 -6.58 5.54 -7.91
C VAL A 65 -8.05 5.59 -7.49
N GLU A 66 -8.93 6.08 -8.35
CA GLU A 66 -10.37 6.16 -8.10
C GLU A 66 -10.97 4.75 -7.89
N TRP A 67 -10.71 3.82 -8.81
CA TRP A 67 -11.19 2.44 -8.72
C TRP A 67 -10.73 1.73 -7.42
N SER A 68 -9.50 1.99 -6.99
CA SER A 68 -8.95 1.41 -5.76
C SER A 68 -9.54 2.03 -4.49
N GLY A 69 -10.23 3.17 -4.59
CA GLY A 69 -10.59 4.00 -3.45
C GLY A 69 -9.37 4.56 -2.73
N CYS A 70 -8.29 4.89 -3.44
CA CYS A 70 -6.99 5.29 -2.87
C CYS A 70 -6.32 4.22 -1.99
N ASP A 71 -6.59 2.93 -2.23
CA ASP A 71 -5.87 1.83 -1.60
C ASP A 71 -4.59 1.52 -2.39
N VAL A 72 -3.44 1.77 -1.77
CA VAL A 72 -2.11 1.61 -2.38
C VAL A 72 -1.88 0.16 -2.81
N ARG A 73 -2.22 -0.81 -1.96
CA ARG A 73 -2.01 -2.24 -2.24
C ARG A 73 -2.86 -2.66 -3.43
N ARG A 74 -4.13 -2.25 -3.45
CA ARG A 74 -5.06 -2.55 -4.55
C ARG A 74 -4.60 -1.93 -5.87
N CYS A 75 -4.07 -0.70 -5.86
CA CYS A 75 -3.46 -0.10 -7.04
C CYS A 75 -2.28 -0.93 -7.57
N LEU A 76 -1.36 -1.34 -6.68
CA LEU A 76 -0.18 -2.11 -7.07
C LEU A 76 -0.54 -3.49 -7.63
N LEU A 77 -1.48 -4.20 -6.99
CA LEU A 77 -1.94 -5.51 -7.46
C LEU A 77 -2.55 -5.42 -8.87
N GLN A 78 -3.34 -4.37 -9.12
CA GLN A 78 -3.91 -4.14 -10.44
C GLN A 78 -2.85 -3.74 -11.47
N LEU A 79 -1.85 -2.93 -11.08
CA LEU A 79 -0.72 -2.59 -11.93
C LEU A 79 0.06 -3.85 -12.32
N GLN A 80 0.39 -4.69 -11.35
CA GLN A 80 1.05 -5.97 -11.57
C GLN A 80 0.25 -6.85 -12.52
N LEU A 81 -1.06 -6.97 -12.32
CA LEU A 81 -1.93 -7.74 -13.23
C LEU A 81 -1.86 -7.20 -14.66
N MET A 82 -1.90 -5.88 -14.85
CA MET A 82 -1.80 -5.26 -16.19
C MET A 82 -0.46 -5.59 -16.87
N VAL A 83 0.65 -5.56 -16.13
CA VAL A 83 1.98 -5.92 -16.65
C VAL A 83 2.00 -7.38 -17.11
N HIS A 84 1.48 -8.28 -16.30
CA HIS A 84 1.52 -9.72 -16.57
C HIS A 84 0.53 -10.12 -17.67
N SER A 85 -0.61 -9.45 -17.76
CA SER A 85 -1.64 -9.74 -18.79
C SER A 85 -1.22 -9.26 -20.18
N ASN A 86 -0.46 -8.16 -20.27
CA ASN A 86 0.04 -7.64 -21.55
C ASN A 86 1.32 -8.35 -22.04
N ASN A 87 1.95 -9.19 -21.22
CA ASN A 87 3.13 -10.00 -21.55
C ASN A 87 2.73 -11.46 -21.87
N SER A 88 1.67 -11.69 -22.66
CA SER A 88 1.25 -13.04 -23.06
C SER A 88 2.31 -13.82 -23.87
N GLU A 89 3.45 -13.19 -24.20
CA GLU A 89 4.68 -13.90 -24.53
C GLU A 89 5.67 -13.81 -23.36
N VAL A 90 5.67 -14.90 -22.57
CA VAL A 90 6.75 -15.40 -21.70
C VAL A 90 7.84 -14.39 -21.34
N ARG A 91 7.77 -13.84 -20.13
CA ARG A 91 8.99 -13.50 -19.39
C ARG A 91 9.12 -14.46 -18.21
N GLU A 92 10.31 -15.03 -18.13
CA GLU A 92 10.75 -16.10 -17.24
C GLU A 92 10.17 -16.00 -15.83
N SER A 93 9.89 -17.18 -15.25
CA SER A 93 9.37 -17.38 -13.90
C SER A 93 9.95 -16.39 -12.89
N LEU A 94 9.12 -15.45 -12.45
CA LEU A 94 9.35 -14.72 -11.21
C LEU A 94 9.30 -15.76 -10.09
N THR A 95 10.46 -16.24 -9.69
CA THR A 95 10.60 -17.09 -8.50
C THR A 95 10.34 -16.21 -7.27
N GLU A 96 9.67 -16.78 -6.26
CA GLU A 96 9.28 -16.08 -5.01
C GLU A 96 10.45 -15.34 -4.34
N SER A 97 11.69 -15.70 -4.64
CA SER A 97 12.92 -15.04 -4.21
C SER A 97 13.15 -13.62 -4.75
N GLN A 98 12.39 -13.17 -5.76
CA GLN A 98 12.58 -11.85 -6.37
C GLN A 98 11.61 -10.77 -5.90
N LEU A 99 10.58 -11.16 -5.16
CA LEU A 99 9.63 -10.22 -4.61
C LEU A 99 10.13 -9.79 -3.22
N TRP A 100 10.17 -8.47 -3.02
CA TRP A 100 9.92 -7.75 -1.77
C TRP A 100 11.00 -7.38 -0.72
N TRP A 101 12.33 -7.61 -0.88
CA TRP A 101 13.28 -7.15 0.18
C TRP A 101 14.68 -6.59 -0.16
N ARG A 102 15.09 -6.42 -1.41
CA ARG A 102 16.45 -5.90 -1.67
C ARG A 102 16.50 -4.37 -1.72
N TRP A 103 16.38 -3.73 -0.55
CA TRP A 103 17.12 -2.49 -0.28
C TRP A 103 18.58 -2.88 0.07
N PRO A 104 19.62 -2.05 -0.22
CA PRO A 104 21.00 -2.36 0.13
C PRO A 104 21.20 -2.44 1.65
#